data_AF-A0A2M6Z3G7-F1
#
_entry.id   AF-A0A2M6Z3G7-F1
#
_cell.length_a   1.000
_cell.length_b   1.000
_cell.length_c   1.000
_cell.angle_alpha   90.00
_cell.angle_beta   90.00
_cell.angle_gamma   90.00
#
_symmetry.space_group_name_H-M   'P 1'
#
loop_
_entity.id
_entity.type
_entity.pdbx_description
1 polymer ?
#
loop_
_entity_poly.entity_id
_entity_poly.type
_entity_poly.pdbx_seq_one_letter_code
_entity_poly.pdbx_strand_id
1 'polypeptide(L)' 'ILNKNIKPIYKPKRPGDIKHSLADINKARKLLKYKPKIGIEEGLRKTIDWLKLTN' A
#
# COMPACT_ATOMS: atom_id res chain seq x y z
N ILE A 1 -1.11 1.11 -13.32
CA ILE A 1 -0.90 2.54 -12.96
C ILE A 1 0.30 3.15 -13.70
N LEU A 2 1.51 2.55 -13.66
CA LEU A 2 2.70 3.09 -14.35
C LEU A 2 2.75 2.85 -15.87
N ASN A 3 1.84 2.05 -16.43
CA ASN A 3 1.83 1.61 -17.83
C ASN A 3 3.18 1.03 -18.32
N LYS A 4 3.84 0.23 -17.46
CA LYS A 4 5.09 -0.46 -17.77
C LYS A 4 4.92 -1.96 -17.58
N ASN A 5 5.57 -2.74 -18.44
CA ASN A 5 5.66 -4.18 -18.30
C ASN A 5 6.98 -4.56 -17.60
N ILE A 6 6.94 -4.73 -16.28
CA ILE A 6 8.10 -5.04 -15.44
C ILE A 6 8.02 -6.51 -14.99
N LYS A 7 9.03 -7.32 -15.32
CA LYS A 7 9.10 -8.72 -14.88
C LYS A 7 9.62 -8.81 -13.44
N PRO A 8 8.97 -9.55 -12.53
CA PRO A 8 9.47 -9.72 -11.17
C PRO A 8 10.72 -10.61 -11.16
N ILE A 9 11.68 -10.29 -10.29
CA ILE A 9 12.83 -11.13 -9.98
C ILE A 9 12.62 -11.72 -8.59
N TYR A 10 12.37 -13.03 -8.53
CA TYR A 10 12.15 -13.72 -7.26
C TYR A 10 13.48 -13.98 -6.55
N LYS A 11 13.52 -13.65 -5.26
CA LYS A 11 14.68 -13.83 -4.38
C LYS A 11 14.27 -14.60 -3.12
N PRO A 12 15.21 -15.16 -2.34
CA PRO A 12 14.91 -15.77 -1.06
C PRO A 12 14.15 -14.81 -0.13
N LYS A 13 13.33 -15.37 0.77
CA LYS A 13 12.63 -14.59 1.80
C LYS A 13 13.64 -13.88 2.70
N ARG A 14 13.34 -12.66 3.11
CA ARG A 14 14.20 -11.93 4.03
C ARG A 14 14.01 -12.47 5.45
N PRO A 15 15.10 -12.70 6.21
CA PRO A 15 14.99 -13.04 7.63
C PRO A 15 14.18 -11.97 8.36
N GLY A 16 13.18 -12.39 9.15
CA GLY A 16 12.30 -11.48 9.91
C GLY A 16 11.02 -11.03 9.18
N ASP A 17 10.85 -11.30 7.89
CA ASP A 17 9.61 -10.96 7.18
C ASP A 17 8.41 -11.79 7.70
N ILE A 18 7.36 -11.10 8.14
CA ILE A 18 6.06 -11.71 8.43
C ILE A 18 5.28 -11.87 7.12
N LYS A 19 4.89 -13.10 6.79
CA LYS A 19 4.24 -13.43 5.50
C LYS A 19 2.83 -12.89 5.37
N HIS A 20 2.05 -12.92 6.45
CA HIS A 20 0.65 -12.51 6.47
C HIS A 20 0.41 -11.60 7.68
N SER A 21 0.00 -10.36 7.40
CA SER A 21 -0.34 -9.38 8.42
C SER A 21 -1.60 -8.64 7.98
N LEU A 22 -2.64 -8.69 8.81
CA LEU A 22 -3.93 -8.07 8.56
C LEU A 22 -4.43 -7.44 9.86
N ALA A 23 -4.60 -6.12 9.86
CA ALA A 23 -5.05 -5.39 11.04
C ALA A 23 -6.58 -5.43 11.17
N ASP A 24 -7.08 -5.78 12.36
CA ASP A 24 -8.46 -5.45 12.73
C ASP A 24 -8.57 -3.96 13.10
N ILE A 25 -9.36 -3.23 12.33
CA ILE A 25 -9.59 -1.79 12.50
C ILE A 25 -10.89 -1.46 13.27
N ASN A 26 -11.57 -2.46 13.83
CA ASN A 26 -12.83 -2.29 14.56
C ASN A 26 -12.73 -1.30 15.72
N LYS A 27 -11.61 -1.30 16.46
CA LYS A 27 -11.39 -0.35 17.56
C LYS A 27 -11.31 1.10 17.06
N ALA A 28 -10.59 1.35 15.98
CA ALA A 28 -10.49 2.67 15.35
C ALA A 28 -11.85 3.14 14.81
N ARG A 29 -12.62 2.23 14.18
CA ARG A 29 -13.99 2.53 13.72
C ARG A 29 -14.90 2.95 14.88
N LYS A 30 -14.86 2.23 16.01
CA LYS A 30 -15.71 2.50 17.18
C LYS A 30 -15.37 3.82 17.86
N LEU A 31 -14.09 4.01 18.19
CA LEU A 31 -13.61 5.10 19.04
C LEU A 31 -13.37 6.40 18.28
N LEU A 32 -12.83 6.32 17.07
CA LEU A 32 -12.41 7.49 16.28
C LEU A 32 -13.37 7.80 15.13
N LYS A 33 -14.43 7.00 14.96
CA LYS A 33 -15.29 7.02 13.77
C LYS A 33 -14.48 6.92 12.47
N TYR A 34 -13.34 6.22 12.54
CA TYR A 34 -12.43 6.10 11.41
C TYR A 34 -13.08 5.27 10.29
N LYS A 35 -13.04 5.79 9.07
CA LYS A 35 -13.46 5.10 7.84
C LYS A 35 -12.37 5.32 6.78
N PRO A 36 -11.73 4.27 6.24
CA PRO A 36 -10.83 4.40 5.11
C PRO A 36 -11.59 5.05 3.94
N LYS A 37 -11.03 6.14 3.42
CA LYS A 37 -11.62 6.87 2.28
C LYS A 37 -10.90 6.56 0.96
N ILE A 38 -9.64 6.15 1.05
CA ILE A 38 -8.75 5.97 -0.08
C ILE A 38 -8.46 4.49 -0.24
N GLY A 39 -8.78 3.95 -1.43
CA GLY A 39 -8.42 2.58 -1.80
C GLY A 39 -6.95 2.46 -2.23
N ILE A 40 -6.46 1.23 -2.37
CA ILE A 40 -5.06 0.97 -2.76
C ILE A 40 -4.72 1.62 -4.11
N GLU A 41 -5.56 1.45 -5.13
CA GLU A 41 -5.28 2.02 -6.46
C GLU A 41 -5.20 3.55 -6.44
N GLU A 42 -6.16 4.22 -5.77
CA GLU A 42 -6.17 5.68 -5.64
C GLU A 42 -4.94 6.17 -4.88
N GLY A 43 -4.58 5.53 -3.76
CA GLY A 43 -3.40 5.86 -2.97
C GLY A 43 -2.11 5.71 -3.78
N LEU A 44 -1.99 4.65 -4.58
CA LEU A 44 -0.86 4.44 -5.48
C LEU A 44 -0.78 5.52 -6.57
N ARG A 45 -1.92 5.94 -7.16
CA ARG A 45 -1.95 7.05 -8.13
C ARG A 45 -1.40 8.34 -7.53
N LYS A 46 -1.90 8.75 -6.35
CA LYS A 46 -1.42 9.95 -5.65
C LYS A 46 0.08 9.91 -5.36
N THR A 47 0.58 8.74 -4.97
CA THR A 47 2.02 8.54 -4.71
C THR A 47 2.84 8.72 -5.98
N ILE A 48 2.39 8.15 -7.10
CA ILE A 48 3.07 8.28 -8.40
C ILE A 48 3.04 9.72 -8.90
N ASP A 49 1.92 10.41 -8.76
CA ASP A 49 1.79 11.80 -9.17
C ASP A 49 2.75 12.70 -8.36
N TRP A 50 2.85 12.48 -7.05
CA TRP A 50 3.82 13.17 -6.20
C TRP A 50 5.29 12.91 -6.62
N LEU A 51 5.64 11.66 -6.92
CA LEU A 51 6.99 11.31 -7.40
C LEU A 51 7.35 11.96 -8.74
N LYS A 52 6.37 12.23 -9.60
CA LYS A 52 6.61 12.91 -10.88
C LYS A 52 6.87 14.42 -10.73
N LEU A 53 6.34 15.05 -9.67
CA LEU A 53 6.51 16.48 -9.40
C LEU A 53 7.82 16.82 -8.69
N THR A 54 8.50 15.80 -8.14
CA THR A 54 9.73 15.93 -7.35
C THR A 54 10.99 15.53 -8.14
N ASN A 55 10.83 15.24 -9.43
CA ASN A 55 11.88 15.01 -10.43
C ASN A 55 11.94 16.18 -11.42
#